data_AF-A0A2S6GZN4-F1
#
_entry.id   AF-A0A2S6GZN4-F1
#
_cell.length_a   1.000
_cell.length_b   1.000
_cell.length_c   1.000
_cell.angle_alpha   90.00
_cell.angle_beta   90.00
_cell.angle_gamma   90.00
#
_symmetry.space_group_name_H-M   'P 1'
#
loop_
_entity.id
_entity.type
_entity.pdbx_description
1 polymer ?
#
loop_
_entity_poly.entity_id
_entity_poly.type
_entity_poly.pdbx_seq_one_letter_code
_entity_poly.pdbx_strand_id
1 'polypeptide(L)'
;MIIRISLLLVLASLPVFLLVELLSWLAVSGLPGALTMLGAAMLLSAFTVLIIAGLLGVVKITARSVLDYFSAKQRVQRRLWFRQARQDQVKRLFYFKTKQIKYFNELSRERLLKLNNRKHIRLLSKAIDKDLLSNKTKLPETTYRQLQQDNARHRNRQDIEALLKLQQQISDLV
;
A
#
# COMPACT_ATOMS: atom_id res chain seq x y z
N MET A 1 27.75 -33.34 -21.65
CA MET A 1 27.93 -34.41 -22.67
C MET A 1 26.60 -34.97 -23.16
N ILE A 2 25.64 -35.30 -22.28
CA ILE A 2 24.35 -35.92 -22.66
C ILE A 2 23.55 -35.09 -23.69
N ILE A 3 23.43 -33.77 -23.49
CA ILE A 3 22.77 -32.88 -24.47
C ILE A 3 23.46 -32.89 -25.84
N ARG A 4 24.80 -32.98 -25.87
CA ARG A 4 25.56 -33.06 -27.13
C ARG A 4 25.27 -34.36 -27.88
N ILE A 5 25.11 -35.48 -27.15
CA ILE A 5 24.77 -36.78 -27.71
C ILE A 5 23.37 -36.74 -28.35
N SER A 6 22.37 -36.18 -27.65
CA SER A 6 21.03 -35.98 -28.22
C SER A 6 21.05 -35.11 -29.48
N LEU A 7 21.80 -34.01 -29.49
CA LEU A 7 21.89 -33.14 -30.66
C LEU A 7 22.59 -33.81 -31.84
N LEU A 8 23.62 -34.61 -31.60
CA LEU A 8 24.29 -35.40 -32.64
C LEU A 8 23.37 -36.48 -33.23
N LEU A 9 22.54 -37.13 -32.41
CA LEU A 9 21.51 -38.07 -32.88
C LEU A 9 20.46 -37.40 -33.76
N VAL A 10 20.00 -36.19 -33.38
CA VAL A 10 19.08 -35.41 -34.23
C VAL A 10 19.75 -35.04 -35.55
N LEU A 11 20.98 -34.53 -35.51
CA LEU A 11 21.72 -34.16 -36.72
C LEU A 11 22.01 -35.37 -37.62
N ALA A 12 22.31 -36.53 -37.05
CA ALA A 12 22.52 -37.78 -37.78
C ALA A 12 21.24 -38.34 -38.40
N SER A 13 20.06 -38.03 -37.84
CA SER A 13 18.78 -38.48 -38.42
C SER A 13 18.41 -37.74 -39.71
N LEU A 14 18.84 -36.48 -39.88
CA LEU A 14 18.56 -35.66 -41.06
C LEU A 14 19.06 -36.27 -42.39
N PRO A 15 20.34 -36.68 -42.53
CA PRO A 15 20.80 -37.32 -43.76
C PRO A 15 20.13 -38.68 -44.00
N VAL A 16 19.73 -39.41 -42.96
CA VAL A 16 18.97 -40.66 -43.10
C VAL A 16 17.61 -40.41 -43.73
N PHE A 17 16.88 -39.37 -43.30
CA PHE A 17 15.61 -39.00 -43.92
C PHE A 17 15.78 -38.45 -45.35
N LEU A 18 16.86 -37.71 -45.64
CA LEU A 18 17.18 -37.29 -47.01
C LEU A 18 17.48 -38.49 -47.93
N LEU A 19 18.17 -39.51 -47.42
CA LEU A 19 18.41 -40.76 -48.14
C LEU A 19 17.12 -41.53 -48.41
N VAL A 20 16.20 -41.58 -47.44
CA VAL A 20 14.86 -42.17 -47.61
C VAL A 20 14.13 -41.48 -48.77
N GLU A 21 14.11 -40.15 -48.79
CA GLU A 21 13.41 -39.38 -49.83
C GLU A 21 13.99 -39.67 -51.22
N LEU A 22 15.32 -39.70 -51.31
CA LEU A 22 16.04 -39.99 -52.56
C LEU A 22 15.81 -41.43 -53.04
N LEU A 23 15.83 -42.41 -52.14
CA LEU A 23 15.54 -43.82 -52.45
C LEU A 23 14.08 -44.05 -52.85
N SER A 24 13.15 -43.29 -52.24
CA SER A 24 11.73 -43.32 -52.57
C SER A 24 11.48 -42.73 -53.97
N TRP A 25 12.16 -41.63 -54.31
CA TRP A 25 12.12 -41.05 -55.65
C TRP A 25 12.67 -42.00 -56.72
N LEU A 26 13.71 -42.78 -56.38
CA LEU A 26 14.31 -43.78 -57.27
C LEU A 26 13.50 -45.09 -57.37
N ALA A 27 12.32 -45.17 -56.72
CA ALA A 27 11.42 -46.32 -56.69
C ALA A 27 12.07 -47.65 -56.25
N VAL A 28 13.09 -47.59 -55.38
CA VAL A 28 13.73 -48.80 -54.82
C VAL A 28 12.78 -49.44 -53.81
N SER A 29 12.38 -50.69 -54.06
CA SER A 29 11.44 -51.39 -53.18
C SER A 29 12.09 -51.84 -51.87
N GLY A 30 11.37 -51.70 -50.75
CA GLY A 30 11.73 -52.23 -49.42
C GLY A 30 12.76 -51.42 -48.62
N LEU A 31 13.81 -50.88 -49.25
CA LEU A 31 14.87 -50.10 -48.59
C LEU A 31 14.41 -48.80 -47.89
N PRO A 32 13.49 -47.99 -48.46
CA PRO A 32 12.99 -46.79 -47.80
C PRO A 32 12.27 -47.09 -46.47
N GLY A 33 11.57 -48.22 -46.38
CA GLY A 33 10.85 -48.63 -45.17
C GLY A 33 11.79 -48.95 -44.00
N ALA A 34 12.91 -49.62 -44.26
CA ALA A 34 13.89 -49.93 -43.22
C ALA A 34 14.60 -48.66 -42.71
N LEU A 35 14.94 -47.74 -43.62
CA LEU A 35 15.61 -46.48 -43.26
C LEU A 35 14.69 -45.50 -42.54
N THR A 36 13.39 -45.48 -42.86
CA THR A 36 12.41 -44.68 -42.09
C THR A 36 12.29 -45.18 -40.65
N MET A 37 12.24 -46.50 -40.43
CA MET A 37 12.24 -47.07 -39.07
C MET A 37 13.52 -46.70 -38.31
N LEU A 38 14.68 -46.76 -38.95
CA LEU A 38 15.96 -46.39 -38.34
C LEU A 38 16.01 -44.89 -38.00
N GLY A 39 15.60 -44.01 -38.94
CA GLY A 39 15.53 -42.57 -38.72
C GLY A 39 14.57 -42.22 -37.58
N ALA A 40 13.38 -42.85 -37.54
CA ALA A 40 12.41 -42.65 -36.47
C ALA A 40 12.93 -43.12 -35.10
N ALA A 41 13.59 -44.28 -35.05
CA ALA A 41 14.20 -44.81 -33.82
C ALA A 41 15.31 -43.89 -33.29
N MET A 42 16.17 -43.37 -34.19
CA MET A 42 17.19 -42.39 -33.83
C MET A 42 16.58 -41.12 -33.24
N LEU A 43 15.53 -40.60 -33.86
CA LEU A 43 14.88 -39.35 -33.45
C LEU A 43 14.14 -39.52 -32.09
N LEU A 44 13.43 -40.64 -31.91
CA LEU A 44 12.80 -41.00 -30.63
C LEU A 44 13.82 -41.20 -29.51
N SER A 45 14.95 -41.86 -29.80
CA SER A 45 16.03 -42.03 -28.81
C SER A 45 16.64 -40.69 -28.41
N ALA A 46 16.84 -39.78 -29.36
CA ALA A 46 17.37 -38.45 -29.11
C ALA A 46 16.49 -37.64 -28.16
N PHE A 47 15.18 -37.65 -28.42
CA PHE A 47 14.18 -37.01 -27.56
C PHE A 47 14.13 -37.63 -26.17
N THR A 48 14.15 -38.96 -26.08
CA THR A 48 14.13 -39.67 -24.80
C THR A 48 15.33 -39.30 -23.94
N VAL A 49 16.54 -39.30 -24.52
CA VAL A 49 17.76 -38.88 -23.83
C VAL A 49 17.70 -37.42 -23.39
N LEU A 50 17.10 -36.54 -24.21
CA LEU A 50 16.95 -35.12 -23.89
C LEU A 50 15.97 -34.91 -22.72
N ILE A 51 14.85 -35.63 -22.71
CA ILE A 51 13.87 -35.61 -21.61
C ILE A 51 14.52 -36.09 -20.31
N ILE A 52 15.24 -37.22 -20.35
CA ILE A 52 15.95 -37.75 -19.18
C ILE A 52 16.99 -36.75 -18.67
N ALA A 53 17.77 -36.13 -19.57
CA ALA A 53 18.75 -35.13 -19.19
C ALA A 53 18.10 -33.90 -18.53
N GLY A 54 16.97 -33.45 -19.06
CA GLY A 54 16.17 -32.36 -18.51
C GLY A 54 15.67 -32.69 -17.10
N LEU A 55 15.06 -33.86 -16.91
CA LEU A 55 14.56 -34.32 -15.62
C LEU A 55 15.68 -34.41 -14.57
N LEU A 56 16.80 -35.04 -14.91
CA LEU A 56 17.96 -35.12 -14.02
C LEU A 56 18.53 -33.73 -13.69
N GLY A 57 18.54 -32.81 -14.65
CA GLY A 57 18.94 -31.42 -14.44
C GLY A 57 18.05 -30.72 -13.43
N VAL A 58 16.73 -30.82 -13.58
CA VAL A 58 15.76 -30.25 -12.64
C VAL A 58 15.95 -30.84 -11.24
N VAL A 59 15.99 -32.17 -11.11
CA VAL A 59 16.19 -32.84 -9.82
C VAL A 59 17.48 -32.38 -9.15
N LYS A 60 18.58 -32.27 -9.90
CA LYS A 60 19.87 -31.81 -9.37
C LYS A 60 19.80 -30.37 -8.86
N ILE A 61 19.18 -29.47 -9.63
CA ILE A 61 19.03 -28.07 -9.24
C ILE A 61 18.15 -27.97 -7.98
N THR A 62 17.00 -28.65 -7.97
CA THR A 62 16.09 -28.67 -6.82
C THR A 62 16.78 -29.23 -5.58
N ALA A 63 17.49 -30.35 -5.69
CA ALA A 63 18.23 -30.94 -4.57
C ALA A 63 19.28 -29.97 -4.03
N ARG A 64 20.04 -29.30 -4.91
CA ARG A 64 21.00 -28.29 -4.51
C ARG A 64 20.34 -27.09 -3.83
N SER A 65 19.24 -26.58 -4.38
CA SER A 65 18.49 -25.48 -3.78
C SER A 65 17.93 -25.83 -2.41
N VAL A 66 17.47 -27.06 -2.20
CA VAL A 66 17.02 -27.55 -0.90
C VAL A 66 18.18 -27.62 0.10
N LEU A 67 19.32 -28.19 -0.30
CA LEU A 67 20.51 -28.24 0.56
C LEU A 67 21.03 -26.84 0.91
N ASP A 68 21.08 -25.94 -0.09
CA ASP A 68 21.45 -24.54 0.10
C ASP A 68 20.45 -23.81 1.00
N TYR A 69 19.15 -24.11 0.87
CA TYR A 69 18.10 -23.59 1.75
C TYR A 69 18.33 -24.00 3.21
N PHE A 70 18.71 -25.24 3.48
CA PHE A 70 18.99 -25.71 4.84
C PHE A 70 20.38 -25.33 5.35
N SER A 71 21.25 -24.79 4.50
CA SER A 71 22.59 -24.35 4.88
C SER A 71 22.57 -23.31 6.01
N ALA A 72 23.62 -23.33 6.83
CA ALA A 72 23.77 -22.41 7.95
C ALA A 72 23.78 -20.93 7.49
N LYS A 73 24.43 -20.65 6.35
CA LYS A 73 24.50 -19.29 5.77
C LYS A 73 23.12 -18.75 5.43
N GLN A 74 22.31 -19.52 4.69
CA GLN A 74 20.96 -19.08 4.35
C GLN A 74 20.03 -19.00 5.56
N ARG A 75 20.20 -19.90 6.55
CA ARG A 75 19.45 -19.84 7.81
C ARG A 75 19.71 -18.54 8.57
N VAL A 76 20.98 -18.11 8.66
CA VAL A 76 21.35 -16.83 9.30
C VAL A 76 20.74 -15.66 8.54
N GLN A 77 20.86 -15.65 7.20
CA GLN A 77 20.28 -14.60 6.36
C GLN A 77 18.76 -14.48 6.57
N ARG A 78 18.03 -15.60 6.58
CA ARG A 78 16.58 -15.60 6.85
C ARG A 78 16.24 -15.05 8.23
N ARG A 79 17.02 -15.41 9.26
CA ARG A 79 16.83 -14.88 10.62
C ARG A 79 17.07 -13.38 10.69
N LEU A 80 18.06 -12.86 9.96
CA LEU A 80 18.32 -11.43 9.86
C LEU A 80 17.15 -10.71 9.20
N TRP A 81 16.69 -11.18 8.04
CA TRP A 81 15.53 -10.61 7.37
C TRP A 81 14.27 -10.67 8.22
N PHE A 82 14.02 -11.77 8.93
CA PHE A 82 12.90 -11.88 9.84
C PHE A 82 12.97 -10.84 10.97
N ARG A 83 14.14 -10.69 11.61
CA ARG A 83 14.34 -9.68 12.66
C ARG A 83 14.14 -8.27 12.14
N GLN A 84 14.67 -7.96 10.96
CA GLN A 84 14.50 -6.65 10.32
C GLN A 84 13.02 -6.36 10.02
N ALA A 85 12.33 -7.30 9.36
CA ALA A 85 10.91 -7.17 9.06
C ALA A 85 10.07 -6.99 10.34
N ARG A 86 10.41 -7.74 11.40
CA ARG A 86 9.73 -7.60 12.70
C ARG A 86 9.97 -6.23 13.32
N GLN A 87 11.19 -5.72 13.26
CA GLN A 87 11.52 -4.39 13.76
C GLN A 87 10.76 -3.30 13.00
N ASP A 88 10.71 -3.40 11.67
CA ASP A 88 9.98 -2.45 10.82
C ASP A 88 8.47 -2.49 11.07
N GLN A 89 7.91 -3.69 11.27
CA GLN A 89 6.50 -3.86 11.64
C GLN A 89 6.19 -3.15 12.96
N VAL A 90 7.04 -3.31 13.99
CA VAL A 90 6.86 -2.66 15.29
C VAL A 90 6.98 -1.15 15.18
N LYS A 91 7.97 -0.63 14.43
CA LYS A 91 8.13 0.82 14.18
C LYS A 91 6.90 1.41 13.50
N ARG A 92 6.38 0.75 12.46
CA ARG A 92 5.16 1.18 11.76
C ARG A 92 3.96 1.19 12.69
N LEU A 93 3.77 0.13 13.48
CA LEU A 93 2.68 0.03 14.45
C LEU A 93 2.74 1.19 15.45
N PHE A 94 3.92 1.45 16.01
CA PHE A 94 4.12 2.54 16.97
C PHE A 94 3.83 3.91 16.33
N TYR A 95 4.35 4.16 15.13
CA TYR A 95 4.09 5.39 14.39
C TYR A 95 2.59 5.65 14.19
N PHE A 96 1.85 4.65 13.72
CA PHE A 96 0.41 4.81 13.48
C PHE A 96 -0.38 4.98 14.77
N LYS A 97 -0.04 4.26 15.84
CA LYS A 97 -0.68 4.46 17.16
C LYS A 97 -0.45 5.88 17.68
N THR A 98 0.78 6.38 17.61
CA THR A 98 1.10 7.74 18.05
C THR A 98 0.36 8.78 17.22
N LYS A 99 0.30 8.60 15.90
CA LYS A 99 -0.46 9.48 15.00
C LYS A 99 -1.95 9.48 15.33
N GLN A 100 -2.53 8.31 15.60
CA GLN A 100 -3.93 8.17 15.96
C GLN A 100 -4.25 8.86 17.29
N ILE A 101 -3.42 8.62 18.32
CA ILE A 101 -3.57 9.27 19.64
C ILE A 101 -3.50 10.80 19.49
N LYS A 102 -2.50 11.30 18.75
CA LYS A 102 -2.34 12.73 18.49
C LYS A 102 -3.58 13.31 17.81
N TYR A 103 -4.07 12.66 16.76
CA TYR A 103 -5.26 13.10 16.03
C TYR A 103 -6.49 13.20 16.93
N PHE A 104 -6.79 12.16 17.72
CA PHE A 104 -7.94 12.18 18.61
C PHE A 104 -7.80 13.22 19.74
N ASN A 105 -6.58 13.41 20.25
CA ASN A 105 -6.30 14.45 21.24
C ASN A 105 -6.52 15.86 20.67
N GLU A 106 -6.02 16.13 19.45
CA GLU A 106 -6.23 17.41 18.77
C GLU A 106 -7.72 17.67 18.53
N LEU A 107 -8.45 16.68 18.01
CA LEU A 107 -9.89 16.78 17.79
C LEU A 107 -10.66 17.04 19.09
N SER A 108 -10.29 16.35 20.18
CA SER A 108 -10.91 16.54 21.49
C SER A 108 -10.60 17.93 22.05
N ARG A 109 -9.35 18.39 21.92
CA ARG A 109 -8.92 19.73 22.32
C ARG A 109 -9.71 20.81 21.58
N GLU A 110 -9.85 20.71 20.27
CA GLU A 110 -10.63 21.68 19.48
C GLU A 110 -12.09 21.73 19.90
N ARG A 111 -12.71 20.56 20.13
CA ARG A 111 -14.10 20.49 20.64
C ARG A 111 -14.24 21.15 22.00
N LEU A 112 -13.34 20.86 22.93
CA LEU A 112 -13.33 21.46 24.26
C LEU A 112 -13.12 22.98 24.20
N LEU A 113 -12.18 23.45 23.37
CA LEU A 113 -11.95 24.88 23.14
C LEU A 113 -13.21 25.56 22.58
N LYS A 114 -13.87 24.97 21.58
CA LYS A 114 -15.10 25.51 21.00
C LYS A 114 -16.24 25.57 22.02
N LEU A 115 -16.41 24.53 22.84
CA LEU A 115 -17.40 24.52 23.91
C LEU A 115 -17.10 25.57 24.98
N ASN A 116 -15.83 25.72 25.35
CA ASN A 116 -15.42 26.71 26.34
C ASN A 116 -15.64 28.13 25.82
N ASN A 117 -15.23 28.43 24.58
CA ASN A 117 -15.45 29.73 23.94
C ASN A 117 -16.94 30.08 23.88
N ARG A 118 -17.78 29.11 23.51
CA ARG A 118 -19.24 29.29 23.52
C ARG A 118 -19.79 29.63 24.91
N LYS A 119 -19.27 28.96 25.95
CA LYS A 119 -19.63 29.24 27.34
C LYS A 119 -19.22 30.66 27.74
N HIS A 120 -17.98 31.07 27.45
CA HIS A 120 -17.49 32.42 27.73
C HIS A 120 -18.31 33.50 27.02
N ILE A 121 -18.58 33.32 25.73
CA ILE A 121 -19.42 34.24 24.94
C ILE A 121 -20.83 34.38 25.53
N ARG A 122 -21.44 33.26 25.93
CA ARG A 122 -22.77 33.28 26.57
C ARG A 122 -22.75 34.01 27.92
N LEU A 123 -21.71 33.78 28.73
CA LEU A 123 -21.55 34.44 30.02
C LEU A 123 -21.32 35.95 29.85
N LEU A 124 -20.46 36.34 28.91
CA LEU A 124 -20.17 37.74 28.58
C LEU A 124 -21.41 38.47 28.05
N SER A 125 -22.11 37.87 27.10
CA SER A 125 -23.36 38.43 26.57
C SER A 125 -24.43 38.60 27.66
N LYS A 126 -24.52 37.65 28.60
CA LYS A 126 -25.43 37.75 29.76
C LYS A 126 -25.02 38.86 30.73
N ALA A 127 -23.71 39.07 30.93
CA ALA A 127 -23.21 40.18 31.75
C ALA A 127 -23.56 41.52 31.09
N ILE A 128 -23.33 41.66 29.78
CA ILE A 128 -23.72 42.84 29.00
C ILE A 128 -25.23 43.12 29.09
N ASP A 129 -26.08 42.09 28.95
CA ASP A 129 -27.53 42.26 29.10
C ASP A 129 -27.90 42.79 30.50
N LYS A 130 -27.20 42.32 31.54
CA LYS A 130 -27.39 42.79 32.91
C LYS A 130 -26.96 44.26 33.07
N ASP A 131 -25.81 44.63 32.50
CA ASP A 131 -25.28 45.99 32.55
C ASP A 131 -26.18 46.98 31.78
N LEU A 132 -26.69 46.57 30.61
CA LEU A 132 -27.67 47.34 29.84
C LEU A 132 -28.96 47.55 30.64
N LEU A 133 -29.48 46.49 31.28
CA LEU A 133 -30.68 46.58 32.11
C LEU A 133 -30.48 47.54 33.29
N SER A 134 -29.33 47.51 33.96
CA SER A 134 -29.05 48.44 35.06
C SER A 134 -28.95 49.90 34.62
N ASN A 135 -28.53 50.16 33.39
CA ASN A 135 -28.34 51.51 32.85
C ASN A 135 -29.47 51.98 31.95
N LYS A 136 -30.58 51.22 31.88
CA LYS A 136 -31.72 51.49 30.99
C LYS A 136 -32.29 52.90 31.16
N THR A 137 -32.32 53.43 32.38
CA THR A 137 -32.87 54.76 32.68
C THR A 137 -31.96 55.91 32.27
N LYS A 138 -30.66 55.65 32.07
CA LYS A 138 -29.65 56.64 31.70
C LYS A 138 -29.44 56.74 30.18
N LEU A 139 -29.93 55.77 29.42
CA LEU A 139 -29.69 55.65 27.98
C LEU A 139 -30.95 56.03 27.18
N PRO A 140 -30.80 56.73 26.04
CA PRO A 140 -31.89 56.90 25.09
C PRO A 140 -32.42 55.55 24.60
N GLU A 141 -33.74 55.44 24.40
CA GLU A 141 -34.38 54.17 24.04
C GLU A 141 -33.84 53.57 22.72
N THR A 142 -33.51 54.42 21.76
CA THR A 142 -32.92 54.03 20.46
C THR A 142 -31.54 53.39 20.64
N THR A 143 -30.67 54.03 21.44
CA THR A 143 -29.32 53.55 21.76
C THR A 143 -29.37 52.24 22.54
N TYR A 144 -30.27 52.12 23.52
CA TYR A 144 -30.47 50.89 24.28
C TYR A 144 -30.86 49.71 23.37
N ARG A 145 -31.85 49.91 22.48
CA ARG A 145 -32.29 48.85 21.55
C ARG A 145 -31.19 48.45 20.57
N GLN A 146 -30.39 49.41 20.11
CA GLN A 146 -29.26 49.14 19.21
C GLN A 146 -28.18 48.29 19.90
N LEU A 147 -27.75 48.66 21.10
CA LEU A 147 -26.75 47.90 21.87
C LEU A 147 -27.23 46.48 22.20
N GLN A 148 -28.53 46.31 22.47
CA GLN A 148 -29.14 45.00 22.68
C GLN A 148 -29.11 44.14 21.40
N GLN A 149 -29.42 44.73 20.25
CA GLN A 149 -29.32 44.04 18.96
C GLN A 149 -27.89 43.65 18.62
N ASP A 150 -26.93 44.54 18.89
CA ASP A 150 -25.51 44.27 18.67
C ASP A 150 -25.00 43.15 19.58
N ASN A 151 -25.39 43.11 20.86
CA ASN A 151 -25.07 41.99 21.76
C ASN A 151 -25.57 40.65 21.19
N ALA A 152 -26.83 40.60 20.76
CA ALA A 152 -27.41 39.38 20.17
C ALA A 152 -26.69 38.98 18.87
N ARG A 153 -26.33 39.95 18.02
CA ARG A 153 -25.62 39.74 16.76
C ARG A 153 -24.21 39.19 16.99
N HIS A 154 -23.44 39.79 17.88
CA HIS A 154 -22.08 39.35 18.20
C HIS A 154 -22.06 37.98 18.89
N ARG A 155 -23.01 37.71 19.79
CA ARG A 155 -23.22 36.38 20.38
C ARG A 155 -23.47 35.31 19.32
N ASN A 156 -24.37 35.58 18.37
CA ASN A 156 -24.73 34.63 17.31
C ASN A 156 -23.55 34.37 16.35
N ARG A 157 -22.72 35.39 16.11
CA ARG A 157 -21.48 35.27 15.31
C ARG A 157 -20.33 34.62 16.06
N GLN A 158 -20.47 34.37 17.35
CA GLN A 158 -19.41 33.88 18.24
C GLN A 158 -18.19 34.81 18.28
N ASP A 159 -18.43 36.12 18.16
CA ASP A 159 -17.39 37.15 18.09
C ASP A 159 -17.12 37.72 19.49
N ILE A 160 -16.12 37.15 20.17
CA ILE A 160 -15.78 37.54 21.54
C ILE A 160 -15.13 38.93 21.61
N GLU A 161 -14.36 39.31 20.59
CA GLU A 161 -13.70 40.61 20.55
C GLU A 161 -14.72 41.74 20.40
N ALA A 162 -15.72 41.55 19.54
CA ALA A 162 -16.79 42.52 19.40
C ALA A 162 -17.65 42.62 20.66
N LEU A 163 -17.89 41.51 21.38
CA LEU A 163 -18.58 41.56 22.68
C LEU A 163 -17.77 42.30 23.75
N LEU A 164 -16.45 42.13 23.78
CA LEU A 164 -15.58 42.88 24.71
C LEU A 164 -15.58 44.37 24.39
N LYS A 165 -15.50 44.73 23.10
CA LYS A 165 -15.64 46.13 22.66
C LYS A 165 -17.00 46.72 23.04
N LEU A 166 -18.07 45.96 22.86
CA LEU A 166 -19.43 46.36 23.24
C LEU A 166 -19.53 46.60 24.76
N GLN A 167 -18.95 45.71 25.57
CA GLN A 167 -18.90 45.90 27.03
C GLN A 167 -18.15 47.16 27.43
N GLN A 168 -17.02 47.45 26.77
CA GLN A 168 -16.24 48.65 27.01
C GLN A 168 -17.00 49.92 26.62
N GLN A 169 -17.66 49.92 25.45
CA GLN A 169 -18.53 51.02 25.01
C GLN A 169 -19.66 51.29 26.00
N ILE A 170 -20.30 50.24 26.54
CA ILE A 170 -21.34 50.39 27.56
C ILE A 170 -20.76 50.98 28.85
N SER A 171 -19.54 50.60 29.22
CA SER A 171 -18.86 51.12 30.41
C SER A 171 -18.47 52.60 30.24
N ASP A 172 -18.11 53.03 29.03
CA ASP A 172 -17.75 54.41 28.72
C ASP A 172 -18.97 55.35 28.59
N LEU A 173 -20.16 54.80 28.35
CA LEU A 173 -21.42 55.55 28.19
C LEU A 173 -22.18 55.80 29.50
N VAL A 174 -21.74 55.18 30.61
CA VAL A 174 -22.44 55.13 31.92
C VAL A 174 -21.75 55.97 32.97
#